data_AF-A0A2N9F233-F1
#
_entry.id   AF-A0A2N9F233-F1
#
_cell.length_a   1.000
_cell.length_b   1.000
_cell.length_c   1.000
_cell.angle_alpha   90.00
_cell.angle_beta   90.00
_cell.angle_gamma   90.00
#
_symmetry.space_group_name_H-M   'P 1'
#
loop_
_entity.id
_entity.type
_entity.pdbx_description
1 polymer ?
#
loop_
_entity_poly.entity_id
_entity_poly.type
_entity_poly.pdbx_seq_one_letter_code
_entity_poly.pdbx_strand_id
1 'polypeptide(L)'
;MMFSNFTGTSASFGKGALSNIRHGIVTAPLLCAMEEFPQLPAVIDQGLDNPANVDLALEYLGKSRGIQRARELATEHANLAAAAIDSLPESDDEDVRTSRRALINLTQRVITRTK
;
A
#
# COMPACT_ATOMS: atom_id res chain seq x y z
N MET A 1 13.51 -4.40 -9.74
CA MET A 1 12.90 -5.62 -9.18
C MET A 1 12.79 -5.42 -7.67
N MET A 2 11.72 -4.76 -7.18
CA MET A 2 11.64 -4.36 -5.76
C MET A 2 10.19 -4.15 -5.29
N PHE A 3 9.34 -5.18 -5.42
CA PHE A 3 7.96 -5.16 -4.86
C PHE A 3 7.52 -6.51 -4.26
N SER A 4 8.45 -7.40 -3.96
CA SER A 4 8.13 -8.78 -3.58
C SER A 4 8.23 -9.01 -2.08
N ASN A 5 7.31 -8.47 -1.26
CA ASN A 5 6.89 -9.11 0.00
C ASN A 5 5.65 -8.43 0.64
N PHE A 6 4.46 -8.53 0.02
CA PHE A 6 3.26 -7.82 0.51
C PHE A 6 1.95 -8.61 0.37
N THR A 7 1.94 -9.93 0.64
CA THR A 7 0.70 -10.71 0.57
C THR A 7 0.39 -11.47 1.85
N GLY A 8 -0.61 -10.99 2.55
CA GLY A 8 -1.69 -11.83 3.06
C GLY A 8 -2.87 -10.95 3.46
N THR A 9 -4.05 -11.56 3.56
CA THR A 9 -5.35 -11.20 4.17
C THR A 9 -5.45 -9.87 4.94
N SER A 10 -6.63 -9.32 5.19
CA SER A 10 -6.83 -8.14 6.07
C SER A 10 -6.02 -8.17 7.39
N ALA A 11 -5.73 -9.36 7.93
CA ALA A 11 -4.80 -9.59 9.05
C ALA A 11 -3.29 -9.48 8.70
N SER A 12 -2.88 -9.83 7.48
CA SER A 12 -1.50 -9.84 7.01
C SER A 12 -1.01 -8.53 6.38
N PHE A 13 -1.90 -7.63 5.92
CA PHE A 13 -1.49 -6.24 5.63
C PHE A 13 -1.13 -5.50 6.93
N GLY A 14 -1.92 -5.72 7.98
CA GLY A 14 -1.55 -5.36 9.35
C GLY A 14 -0.26 -6.04 9.80
N LYS A 15 -0.07 -7.33 9.53
CA LYS A 15 1.15 -8.09 9.89
C LYS A 15 2.41 -7.60 9.16
N GLY A 16 2.29 -7.18 7.90
CA GLY A 16 3.36 -6.56 7.12
C GLY A 16 3.71 -5.18 7.66
N ALA A 17 2.70 -4.33 7.92
CA ALA A 17 2.91 -3.04 8.58
C ALA A 17 3.54 -3.20 9.98
N LEU A 18 3.05 -4.17 10.78
CA LEU A 18 3.59 -4.56 12.08
C LEU A 18 5.07 -4.95 12.00
N SER A 19 5.42 -5.79 11.03
CA SER A 19 6.81 -6.18 10.79
C SER A 19 7.65 -4.98 10.40
N ASN A 20 7.17 -4.12 9.51
CA ASN A 20 7.89 -2.95 9.05
C ASN A 20 8.17 -1.96 10.20
N ILE A 21 7.17 -1.70 11.05
CA ILE A 21 7.31 -0.82 12.23
C ILE A 21 8.35 -1.39 13.20
N ARG A 22 8.34 -2.71 13.43
CA ARG A 22 9.36 -3.39 14.26
C ARG A 22 10.77 -3.32 13.70
N HIS A 23 10.92 -3.07 12.40
CA HIS A 23 12.22 -2.85 11.74
C HIS A 23 12.50 -1.35 11.49
N GLY A 24 11.71 -0.44 12.08
CA GLY A 24 11.86 1.00 11.89
C GLY A 24 11.47 1.52 10.50
N ILE A 25 10.79 0.71 9.68
CA ILE A 25 10.38 1.07 8.33
C ILE A 25 9.01 1.73 8.37
N VAL A 26 8.99 3.03 8.11
CA VAL A 26 7.76 3.80 7.91
C VAL A 26 7.17 3.45 6.54
N THR A 27 5.90 3.02 6.53
CA THR A 27 5.19 2.61 5.29
C THR A 27 3.85 3.32 5.15
N ALA A 28 3.22 3.22 3.98
CA ALA A 28 1.97 3.94 3.64
C ALA A 28 0.87 3.90 4.74
N PRO A 29 0.60 2.77 5.43
CA PRO A 29 -0.37 2.75 6.53
C PRO A 29 0.00 3.66 7.70
N LEU A 30 1.28 3.72 8.05
CA LEU A 30 1.78 4.53 9.15
C LEU A 30 1.79 6.02 8.78
N LEU A 31 2.14 6.35 7.53
CA LEU A 31 2.02 7.72 7.01
C LEU A 31 0.57 8.20 7.03
N CYS A 32 -0.38 7.36 6.61
CA CYS A 32 -1.81 7.68 6.69
C CYS A 32 -2.26 7.84 8.15
N ALA A 33 -1.72 7.05 9.07
CA ALA A 33 -2.01 7.20 10.50
C ALA A 33 -1.42 8.50 11.09
N MET A 34 -0.27 8.98 10.58
CA MET A 34 0.33 10.25 10.99
C MET A 34 -0.52 11.46 10.56
N GLU A 35 -1.21 11.37 9.42
CA GLU A 35 -2.17 12.39 9.00
C GLU A 35 -3.37 12.50 9.96
N GLU A 36 -3.82 11.37 10.52
CA GLU A 36 -4.92 11.32 11.49
C GLU A 36 -4.46 11.65 12.92
N PHE A 37 -3.24 11.27 13.27
CA PHE A 37 -2.65 11.45 14.58
C PHE A 37 -1.33 12.22 14.47
N PRO A 38 -1.34 13.56 14.57
CA PRO A 38 -0.14 14.38 14.49
C PRO A 38 0.84 14.17 15.67
N GLN A 39 0.46 13.37 16.67
CA GLN A 39 1.31 12.92 17.77
C GLN A 39 2.21 11.74 17.37
N LEU A 40 1.79 10.95 16.37
CA LEU A 40 2.49 9.76 15.90
C LEU A 40 3.88 10.05 15.30
N PRO A 41 4.10 11.13 14.53
CA PRO A 41 5.43 11.52 14.06
C PRO A 41 6.43 11.71 15.20
N ALA A 42 6.03 12.33 16.31
CA ALA A 42 6.91 12.55 17.45
C ALA A 42 7.36 11.23 18.10
N VAL A 43 6.48 10.22 18.12
CA VAL A 43 6.80 8.87 18.61
C VAL A 43 7.78 8.15 17.68
N ILE A 44 7.63 8.35 16.36
CA ILE A 44 8.53 7.77 15.35
C ILE A 44 9.90 8.46 15.38
N ASP A 45 9.94 9.79 15.54
CA ASP A 45 11.17 10.59 15.66
C ASP A 45 11.96 10.25 16.93
N GLN A 46 11.28 9.81 17.99
CA GLN A 46 11.92 9.26 19.20
C GLN A 46 12.56 7.88 18.96
N GLY A 47 12.39 7.30 17.77
CA GLY A 47 12.98 6.03 17.36
C GLY A 47 12.06 4.84 17.64
N LEU A 48 11.94 3.97 16.64
CA LEU A 48 11.24 2.68 16.73
C LEU A 48 12.14 1.55 17.27
N ASP A 49 13.31 1.90 17.82
CA ASP A 49 14.21 0.96 18.49
C ASP A 49 13.69 0.58 19.90
N ASN A 50 12.87 1.45 20.50
CA ASN A 50 12.25 1.18 21.80
C ASN A 50 10.93 0.41 21.60
N PRO A 51 10.77 -0.79 22.21
CA PRO A 51 9.53 -1.56 22.12
C PRO A 51 8.29 -0.77 22.59
N ALA A 52 8.44 0.15 23.55
CA ALA A 52 7.33 1.00 24.00
C ALA A 52 6.83 1.95 22.89
N ASN A 53 7.75 2.50 22.08
CA ASN A 53 7.39 3.37 20.94
C ASN A 53 6.76 2.55 19.81
N VAL A 54 7.23 1.32 19.61
CA VAL A 54 6.62 0.37 18.66
C VAL A 54 5.19 0.06 19.09
N ASP A 55 4.97 -0.35 20.34
CA ASP A 55 3.62 -0.68 20.84
C ASP A 55 2.67 0.52 20.75
N LEU A 56 3.16 1.72 21.07
CA LEU A 56 2.39 2.95 20.94
C LEU A 56 2.04 3.25 19.48
N ALA A 57 2.99 3.12 18.55
CA ALA A 57 2.75 3.33 17.13
C ALA A 57 1.72 2.32 16.57
N LEU A 58 1.75 1.07 17.07
CA LEU A 58 0.77 0.05 16.72
C LEU A 58 -0.61 0.33 17.29
N GLU A 59 -0.68 0.87 18.50
CA GLU A 59 -1.93 1.29 19.11
C GLU A 59 -2.58 2.43 18.29
N TYR A 60 -1.79 3.45 17.92
CA TYR A 60 -2.26 4.51 17.04
C TYR A 60 -2.66 3.98 15.66
N LEU A 61 -1.88 3.07 15.07
CA LEU A 61 -2.21 2.46 13.79
C LEU A 61 -3.54 1.69 13.87
N GLY A 62 -3.77 0.93 14.95
CA GLY A 62 -5.01 0.18 15.18
C GLY A 62 -6.23 1.07 15.48
N LYS A 63 -6.01 2.25 16.08
CA LYS A 63 -7.05 3.28 16.28
C LYS A 63 -7.33 4.11 15.03
N SER A 64 -6.33 4.24 14.16
CA SER A 64 -6.44 4.97 12.89
C SER A 64 -7.12 4.16 11.80
N ARG A 65 -7.55 4.87 10.74
CA ARG A 65 -7.92 4.25 9.48
C ARG A 65 -6.74 4.13 8.51
N GLY A 66 -5.50 4.24 9.00
CA GLY A 66 -4.30 4.25 8.17
C GLY A 66 -4.16 3.04 7.24
N ILE A 67 -4.51 1.84 7.72
CA ILE A 67 -4.53 0.61 6.89
C ILE A 67 -5.57 0.71 5.76
N GLN A 68 -6.78 1.16 6.09
CA GLN A 68 -7.87 1.28 5.13
C GLN A 68 -7.56 2.37 4.09
N ARG A 69 -7.03 3.51 4.52
CA ARG A 69 -6.67 4.63 3.66
C ARG A 69 -5.50 4.30 2.73
N ALA A 70 -4.49 3.59 3.22
CA ALA A 70 -3.40 3.09 2.38
C ALA A 70 -3.91 2.11 1.29
N ARG A 71 -4.93 1.31 1.60
CA ARG A 71 -5.58 0.42 0.62
C ARG A 71 -6.38 1.20 -0.41
N GLU A 72 -7.12 2.21 0.00
CA GLU A 72 -7.86 3.10 -0.89
C GLU A 72 -6.91 3.81 -1.85
N LEU A 73 -5.82 4.38 -1.35
CA LEU A 73 -4.75 4.98 -2.16
C LEU A 73 -4.14 3.97 -3.15
N ALA A 74 -3.82 2.75 -2.69
CA ALA A 74 -3.29 1.72 -3.59
C ALA A 74 -4.29 1.35 -4.71
N THR A 75 -5.59 1.33 -4.39
CA THR A 75 -6.66 1.07 -5.36
C THR A 75 -6.80 2.24 -6.34
N GLU A 76 -6.78 3.47 -5.84
CA GLU A 76 -6.82 4.68 -6.67
C GLU A 76 -5.64 4.73 -7.65
N HIS A 77 -4.42 4.50 -7.16
CA HIS A 77 -3.23 4.45 -8.03
C HIS A 77 -3.33 3.34 -9.08
N ALA A 78 -3.86 2.17 -8.73
CA ALA A 78 -4.02 1.09 -9.68
C ALA A 78 -5.12 1.39 -10.72
N ASN A 79 -6.19 2.10 -10.34
CA ASN A 79 -7.22 2.59 -11.25
C ASN A 79 -6.66 3.67 -12.19
N LEU A 80 -5.86 4.61 -11.68
CA LEU A 80 -5.18 5.61 -12.48
C LEU A 80 -4.23 4.97 -13.50
N ALA A 81 -3.49 3.94 -13.09
CA ALA A 81 -2.64 3.17 -14.00
C ALA A 81 -3.47 2.49 -15.10
N ALA A 82 -4.62 1.90 -14.76
CA ALA A 82 -5.53 1.33 -15.75
C ALA A 82 -6.10 2.39 -16.71
N ALA A 83 -6.51 3.56 -16.21
CA ALA A 83 -7.01 4.66 -17.01
C ALA A 83 -5.92 5.24 -17.95
N ALA A 84 -4.67 5.34 -17.48
CA ALA A 84 -3.55 5.76 -18.30
C ALA A 84 -3.29 4.77 -19.47
N ILE A 85 -3.40 3.47 -19.21
CA ILE A 85 -3.29 2.44 -20.26
C ILE A 85 -4.44 2.56 -21.28
N ASP A 86 -5.65 2.89 -20.81
CA ASP A 86 -6.83 3.08 -21.66
C ASP A 86 -6.73 4.36 -22.52
N SER A 87 -6.05 5.40 -22.01
CA SER A 87 -5.80 6.66 -22.74
C SER A 87 -4.75 6.55 -23.86
N LEU A 88 -4.13 5.39 -24.05
CA LEU A 88 -3.17 5.18 -25.14
C LEU A 88 -3.88 5.25 -26.50
N PRO A 89 -3.28 5.88 -27.52
CA PRO A 89 -3.90 6.04 -28.83
C PRO A 89 -4.34 4.70 -29.41
N GLU A 90 -5.53 4.69 -30.03
CA GLU A 90 -6.03 3.50 -30.71
C GLU A 90 -5.05 3.07 -31.80
N SER A 91 -4.81 1.77 -31.86
CA SER A 91 -3.95 1.14 -32.86
C SER A 91 -4.71 -0.05 -33.40
N ASP A 92 -4.76 -0.18 -34.73
CA ASP A 92 -5.36 -1.32 -35.42
C ASP A 92 -4.45 -2.57 -35.40
N ASP A 93 -3.27 -2.46 -34.79
CA ASP A 93 -2.34 -3.56 -34.60
C ASP A 93 -2.81 -4.53 -33.50
N GLU A 94 -3.02 -5.78 -33.87
CA GLU A 94 -3.49 -6.86 -32.98
C GLU A 94 -2.53 -7.13 -31.81
N ASP A 95 -1.22 -6.98 -32.01
CA ASP A 95 -0.22 -7.18 -30.94
C ASP A 95 -0.28 -6.04 -29.91
N VAL A 96 -0.55 -4.81 -30.38
CA VAL A 96 -0.74 -3.64 -29.50
C VAL A 96 -2.02 -3.78 -28.68
N ARG A 97 -3.12 -4.24 -29.28
CA ARG A 97 -4.39 -4.48 -28.57
C ARG A 97 -4.27 -5.60 -27.55
N THR A 98 -3.56 -6.68 -27.88
CA THR A 98 -3.30 -7.81 -26.97
C THR A 98 -2.44 -7.39 -25.79
N SER A 99 -1.38 -6.63 -26.03
CA SER A 99 -0.49 -6.10 -24.99
C SER A 99 -1.21 -5.13 -24.04
N ARG A 100 -2.06 -4.23 -24.59
CA ARG A 100 -2.88 -3.32 -23.78
C ARG A 100 -3.82 -4.10 -22.84
N ARG A 101 -4.49 -5.13 -23.35
CA ARG A 101 -5.40 -5.97 -22.56
C ARG A 101 -4.65 -6.76 -21.48
N ALA A 102 -3.44 -7.24 -21.78
CA ALA A 102 -2.58 -7.91 -20.81
C ALA A 102 -2.14 -6.97 -19.67
N LEU A 103 -1.79 -5.71 -19.97
CA LEU A 103 -1.41 -4.71 -18.97
C LEU A 103 -2.59 -4.33 -18.06
N ILE A 104 -3.79 -4.14 -18.61
CA ILE A 104 -5.01 -3.90 -17.82
C ILE A 104 -5.33 -5.10 -16.93
N ASN A 105 -5.19 -6.33 -17.46
CA ASN A 105 -5.39 -7.52 -16.65
C ASN A 105 -4.37 -7.61 -15.50
N LEU A 106 -3.14 -7.16 -15.74
CA LEU A 106 -2.08 -7.14 -14.72
C LEU A 106 -2.38 -6.14 -13.61
N THR A 107 -2.86 -4.93 -13.93
CA THR A 107 -3.24 -3.94 -12.91
C THR A 107 -4.42 -4.43 -12.08
N GLN A 108 -5.43 -5.04 -12.70
CA GLN A 108 -6.54 -5.67 -12.00
C GLN A 108 -6.10 -6.84 -11.11
N ARG A 109 -5.18 -7.69 -11.60
CA ARG A 109 -4.60 -8.78 -10.81
C ARG A 109 -3.82 -8.28 -9.62
N VAL A 110 -3.14 -7.14 -9.70
CA VAL A 110 -2.42 -6.55 -8.54
C VAL A 110 -3.41 -6.13 -7.44
N ILE A 111 -4.59 -5.61 -7.81
CA ILE A 111 -5.64 -5.22 -6.85
C ILE A 111 -6.38 -6.44 -6.27
N THR A 112 -6.66 -7.45 -7.10
CA THR A 112 -7.53 -8.60 -6.74
C THR A 112 -6.77 -9.83 -6.24
N ARG A 113 -5.43 -9.79 -6.18
CA ARG A 113 -4.61 -10.96 -5.78
C ARG A 113 -4.90 -11.36 -4.33
N THR A 114 -5.83 -12.28 -4.19
CA THR A 114 -6.16 -13.01 -2.97
C THR A 114 -5.59 -14.40 -3.17
N LYS A 115 -4.58 -14.77 -2.38
CA LYS A 115 -4.01 -16.12 -2.36
C LYS A 115 -4.53 -16.83 -1.11
#